data_AF-A0A4R6T155-F1
#
_entry.id   AF-A0A4R6T155-F1
#
_cell.length_a   1.000
_cell.length_b   1.000
_cell.length_c   1.000
_cell.angle_alpha   90.00
_cell.angle_beta   90.00
_cell.angle_gamma   90.00
#
_symmetry.space_group_name_H-M   'P 1'
#
loop_
_entity.id
_entity.type
_entity.pdbx_description
1 polymer ?
#
loop_
_entity_poly.entity_id
_entity_poly.type
_entity_poly.pdbx_seq_one_letter_code
_entity_poly.pdbx_strand_id
1 'polypeptide(L)'
;MKFEVTILGSSSATPVYNRNPTAQLLNCNEKFYLIDCGEGTQQQLIRFGFKANKIDFIFISHLHGDHYFGLIGLLSSLHLNGRIKPIKIFAPVALQEILALQFKHSETVIRYPIEFVVTEASEPVKIFENADVIVETIVLNHRIPCTGFKFTQKKRLRKLMVEKLEAENIPIEYYPLLKRGVDLDLPNGQVILNKDYTIDSDKPRKYGYCSDTLFDERYFESIKDCDTLYHEATFLHEMIERANQTHHTTALQAAQIAQLTGATKLLIGHFSSRYKILQPLLEEAKSVFENTELAIEGITYSI
;
A
#
# COMPACT_ATOMS: atom_id res chain seq x y z
N MET A 1 -1.01 -16.98 0.18
CA MET A 1 -1.89 -15.98 -0.47
C MET A 1 -1.07 -14.72 -0.64
N LYS A 2 -1.17 -14.05 -1.80
CA LYS A 2 -0.32 -12.90 -2.12
C LYS A 2 -0.66 -11.71 -1.23
N PHE A 3 0.40 -11.12 -0.67
CA PHE A 3 0.41 -9.80 -0.06
C PHE A 3 1.78 -9.23 -0.38
N GLU A 4 1.83 -8.49 -1.47
CA GLU A 4 3.07 -8.10 -2.14
C GLU A 4 2.85 -6.73 -2.80
N VAL A 5 3.90 -5.92 -2.87
CA VAL A 5 3.87 -4.60 -3.52
C VAL A 5 4.78 -4.59 -4.72
N THR A 6 4.30 -4.07 -5.85
CA THR A 6 5.12 -3.83 -7.03
C THR A 6 5.36 -2.35 -7.21
N ILE A 7 6.62 -1.96 -7.41
CA ILE A 7 6.99 -0.57 -7.62
C ILE A 7 6.78 -0.22 -9.10
N LEU A 8 5.91 0.75 -9.36
CA LEU A 8 5.66 1.25 -10.72
C LEU A 8 6.48 2.50 -11.00
N GLY A 9 6.81 3.28 -9.98
CA GLY A 9 7.69 4.44 -10.06
C GLY A 9 8.22 4.83 -8.69
N SER A 10 9.42 5.42 -8.67
CA SER A 10 10.19 5.69 -7.45
C SER A 10 10.99 7.00 -7.50
N SER A 11 10.75 7.87 -8.48
CA SER A 11 11.44 9.16 -8.63
C SER A 11 10.63 10.30 -7.98
N SER A 12 11.32 11.22 -7.31
CA SER A 12 10.69 12.43 -6.77
C SER A 12 10.58 13.56 -7.79
N ALA A 13 9.51 14.35 -7.70
CA ALA A 13 9.23 15.63 -8.36
C ALA A 13 9.20 15.65 -9.90
N THR A 14 10.19 15.03 -10.54
CA THR A 14 10.36 15.02 -11.99
C THR A 14 10.75 13.62 -12.45
N PRO A 15 10.26 13.18 -13.63
CA PRO A 15 10.74 11.95 -14.24
C PRO A 15 12.24 12.09 -14.58
N VAL A 16 12.98 11.01 -14.40
CA VAL A 16 14.34 10.86 -14.90
C VAL A 16 14.36 9.73 -15.91
N TYR A 17 15.35 9.72 -16.81
CA TYR A 17 15.53 8.60 -17.71
C TYR A 17 15.54 7.27 -16.92
N ASN A 18 14.60 6.37 -17.25
CA ASN A 18 14.35 5.09 -16.58
C ASN A 18 13.93 5.17 -15.10
N ARG A 19 13.40 6.30 -14.60
CA ARG A 19 12.68 6.36 -13.33
C ARG A 19 11.46 7.29 -13.41
N ASN A 20 10.29 6.68 -13.32
CA ASN A 20 8.98 7.30 -13.29
C ASN A 20 8.65 7.91 -11.92
N PRO A 21 7.78 8.94 -11.89
CA PRO A 21 7.14 9.45 -10.68
C PRO A 21 6.44 8.37 -9.86
N THR A 22 6.22 8.66 -8.58
CA THR A 22 5.71 7.73 -7.58
C THR A 22 4.41 7.03 -7.97
N ALA A 23 4.46 5.70 -7.96
CA ALA A 23 3.28 4.84 -8.00
C ALA A 23 3.65 3.43 -7.54
N GLN A 24 2.75 2.79 -6.79
CA GLN A 24 2.92 1.41 -6.32
C GLN A 24 1.63 0.62 -6.46
N LEU A 25 1.77 -0.67 -6.75
CA LEU A 25 0.65 -1.59 -6.87
C LEU A 25 0.72 -2.66 -5.78
N LEU A 26 -0.10 -2.50 -4.75
CA LEU A 26 -0.26 -3.52 -3.72
C LEU A 26 -1.26 -4.58 -4.20
N ASN A 27 -0.85 -5.85 -4.13
CA ASN A 27 -1.68 -7.00 -4.44
C ASN A 27 -2.01 -7.75 -3.15
N CYS A 28 -3.26 -7.68 -2.72
CA CYS A 28 -3.78 -8.51 -1.64
C CYS A 28 -4.82 -9.46 -2.21
N ASN A 29 -4.47 -10.75 -2.29
CA ASN A 29 -5.37 -11.80 -2.78
C ASN A 29 -5.96 -11.51 -4.18
N GLU A 30 -5.12 -11.15 -5.15
CA GLU A 30 -5.49 -10.81 -6.53
C GLU A 30 -6.36 -9.55 -6.69
N LYS A 31 -6.56 -8.79 -5.60
CA LYS A 31 -7.14 -7.44 -5.62
C LYS A 31 -6.04 -6.41 -5.61
N PHE A 32 -6.12 -5.44 -6.51
CA PHE A 32 -5.12 -4.39 -6.64
C PHE A 32 -5.56 -3.09 -5.97
N TYR A 33 -4.63 -2.53 -5.20
CA TYR A 33 -4.70 -1.24 -4.54
C TYR A 33 -3.56 -0.40 -5.11
N LEU A 34 -3.89 0.62 -5.89
CA LEU A 34 -2.90 1.55 -6.44
C LEU A 34 -2.63 2.63 -5.40
N ILE A 35 -1.37 2.83 -5.05
CA ILE A 35 -0.91 3.84 -4.08
C ILE A 35 -0.08 4.86 -4.84
N ASP A 36 -0.57 6.09 -4.84
CA ASP A 36 -0.20 7.17 -5.75
C ASP A 36 -0.30 6.78 -7.24
N CYS A 37 -0.37 7.80 -8.09
CA CYS A 37 -0.56 7.66 -9.53
C CYS A 37 0.12 8.81 -10.28
N GLY A 38 1.44 8.91 -10.11
CA GLY A 38 2.27 9.85 -10.85
C GLY A 38 2.16 9.70 -12.37
N GLU A 39 2.59 10.73 -13.10
CA GLU A 39 2.57 10.71 -14.56
C GLU A 39 3.31 9.48 -15.12
N GLY A 40 2.71 8.81 -16.12
CA GLY A 40 3.29 7.59 -16.70
C GLY A 40 2.85 6.28 -16.04
N THR A 41 2.07 6.32 -14.96
CA THR A 41 1.64 5.11 -14.23
C THR A 41 0.95 4.08 -15.12
N GLN A 42 0.05 4.51 -16.03
CA GLN A 42 -0.63 3.57 -16.93
C GLN A 42 0.33 2.86 -17.90
N GLN A 43 1.39 3.54 -18.34
CA GLN A 43 2.44 2.98 -19.19
C GLN A 43 3.26 1.95 -18.40
N GLN A 44 3.58 2.23 -17.14
CA GLN A 44 4.30 1.29 -16.27
C GLN A 44 3.45 0.05 -15.96
N LEU A 45 2.14 0.20 -15.76
CA LEU A 45 1.21 -0.94 -15.65
C LEU A 45 1.30 -1.85 -16.88
N ILE A 46 1.26 -1.27 -18.08
CA ILE A 46 1.38 -2.03 -19.35
C ILE A 46 2.76 -2.70 -19.44
N ARG A 47 3.82 -1.94 -19.19
CA ARG A 47 5.21 -2.40 -19.27
C ARG A 47 5.49 -3.62 -18.39
N PHE A 48 4.94 -3.63 -17.17
CA PHE A 48 5.12 -4.71 -16.22
C PHE A 48 3.99 -5.76 -16.24
N GLY A 49 3.10 -5.71 -17.23
CA GLY A 49 2.08 -6.75 -17.45
C GLY A 49 0.89 -6.72 -16.48
N PHE A 50 0.66 -5.61 -15.78
CA PHE A 50 -0.48 -5.45 -14.89
C PHE A 50 -1.71 -4.93 -15.63
N LYS A 51 -2.84 -5.62 -15.44
CA LYS A 51 -4.11 -5.21 -16.01
C LYS A 51 -4.74 -4.12 -15.16
N ALA A 52 -4.76 -2.88 -15.66
CA ALA A 52 -5.38 -1.74 -14.99
C ALA A 52 -6.85 -1.98 -14.58
N ASN A 53 -7.60 -2.79 -15.36
CA ASN A 53 -8.99 -3.16 -15.03
C ASN A 53 -9.15 -3.96 -13.71
N LYS A 54 -8.07 -4.53 -13.15
CA LYS A 54 -8.10 -5.19 -11.83
C LYS A 54 -7.97 -4.20 -10.65
N ILE A 55 -7.65 -2.93 -10.92
CA ILE A 55 -7.55 -1.89 -9.88
C ILE A 55 -8.96 -1.49 -9.47
N ASP A 56 -9.25 -1.63 -8.18
CA ASP A 56 -10.54 -1.27 -7.58
C ASP A 56 -10.43 -0.08 -6.63
N PHE A 57 -9.24 0.13 -6.08
CA PHE A 57 -8.97 1.12 -5.05
C PHE A 57 -7.71 1.91 -5.44
N ILE A 58 -7.80 3.24 -5.37
CA ILE A 58 -6.70 4.17 -5.61
C ILE A 58 -6.55 5.05 -4.37
N PHE A 59 -5.34 5.15 -3.82
CA PHE A 59 -5.02 5.96 -2.66
C PHE A 59 -4.01 7.02 -3.08
N ILE A 60 -4.35 8.30 -2.93
CA ILE A 60 -3.48 9.43 -3.26
C ILE A 60 -3.04 10.10 -1.97
N SER A 61 -1.74 10.11 -1.74
CA SER A 61 -1.14 10.64 -0.51
C SER A 61 -1.33 12.14 -0.37
N HIS A 62 -1.04 12.89 -1.43
CA HIS A 62 -1.14 14.34 -1.51
C HIS A 62 -1.19 14.84 -2.96
N LEU A 63 -1.42 16.14 -3.15
CA LEU A 63 -1.66 16.75 -4.46
C LEU A 63 -0.42 17.43 -5.09
N HIS A 64 0.76 16.82 -4.95
CA HIS A 64 1.88 17.13 -5.84
C HIS A 64 1.79 16.29 -7.12
N GLY A 65 2.19 16.88 -8.24
CA GLY A 65 1.89 16.33 -9.56
C GLY A 65 2.50 14.94 -9.83
N ASP A 66 3.67 14.69 -9.27
CA ASP A 66 4.37 13.41 -9.31
C ASP A 66 3.66 12.28 -8.54
N HIS A 67 2.57 12.58 -7.80
CA HIS A 67 1.75 11.59 -7.11
C HIS A 67 0.35 11.42 -7.71
N TYR A 68 -0.12 12.30 -8.61
CA TYR A 68 -1.49 12.18 -9.14
C TYR A 68 -1.69 12.54 -10.62
N PHE A 69 -0.73 13.17 -11.31
CA PHE A 69 -0.95 13.62 -12.70
C PHE A 69 -1.27 12.47 -13.67
N GLY A 70 -0.84 11.24 -13.38
CA GLY A 70 -1.19 10.06 -14.18
C GLY A 70 -2.64 9.62 -14.03
N LEU A 71 -3.35 10.08 -13.00
CA LEU A 71 -4.66 9.59 -12.63
C LEU A 71 -5.73 9.87 -13.69
N ILE A 72 -5.78 11.09 -14.22
CA ILE A 72 -6.77 11.46 -15.24
C ILE A 72 -6.65 10.59 -16.49
N GLY A 73 -5.41 10.35 -16.94
CA GLY A 73 -5.14 9.47 -18.07
C GLY A 73 -5.56 8.04 -17.80
N LEU A 74 -5.23 7.51 -16.61
CA LEU A 74 -5.64 6.16 -16.20
C LEU A 74 -7.17 6.01 -16.19
N LEU A 75 -7.89 6.96 -15.58
CA LEU A 75 -9.36 6.92 -15.48
C LEU A 75 -10.02 6.98 -16.87
N SER A 76 -9.54 7.85 -17.75
CA SER A 76 -10.01 7.94 -19.14
C SER A 76 -9.71 6.68 -19.94
N SER A 77 -8.52 6.10 -19.79
CA SER A 77 -8.18 4.81 -20.43
C SER A 77 -9.07 3.67 -19.94
N LEU A 78 -9.39 3.61 -18.65
CA LEU A 78 -10.35 2.62 -18.12
C LEU A 78 -11.75 2.82 -18.72
N HIS A 79 -12.20 4.06 -18.92
CA HIS A 79 -13.47 4.36 -19.59
C HIS A 79 -13.46 3.83 -21.03
N LEU A 80 -12.41 4.15 -21.79
CA LEU A 80 -12.26 3.75 -23.19
C LEU A 80 -12.18 2.22 -23.33
N ASN A 81 -11.57 1.54 -22.36
CA ASN A 81 -11.47 0.09 -22.30
C ASN A 81 -12.73 -0.60 -21.74
N GLY A 82 -13.85 0.11 -21.65
CA GLY A 82 -15.16 -0.46 -21.34
C GLY A 82 -15.36 -0.84 -19.87
N ARG A 83 -14.58 -0.28 -18.94
CA ARG A 83 -14.84 -0.47 -17.51
C ARG A 83 -16.25 0.01 -17.17
N ILE A 84 -17.02 -0.83 -16.48
CA ILE A 84 -18.33 -0.49 -15.88
C ILE A 84 -18.31 -0.58 -14.35
N LYS A 85 -17.34 -1.34 -13.81
CA LYS A 85 -17.20 -1.57 -12.37
C LYS A 85 -16.80 -0.26 -11.67
N PRO A 86 -17.40 0.09 -10.52
CA PRO A 86 -16.99 1.25 -9.74
C PRO A 86 -15.50 1.24 -9.40
N ILE A 87 -14.91 2.42 -9.25
CA ILE A 87 -13.58 2.59 -8.66
C ILE A 87 -13.70 3.49 -7.45
N LYS A 88 -12.94 3.20 -6.39
CA LYS A 88 -12.90 4.01 -5.18
C LYS A 88 -11.59 4.75 -5.08
N ILE A 89 -11.65 6.06 -4.89
CA ILE A 89 -10.49 6.95 -4.78
C ILE A 89 -10.47 7.54 -3.37
N PHE A 90 -9.39 7.29 -2.64
CA PHE A 90 -9.09 7.84 -1.34
C PHE A 90 -8.09 8.97 -1.51
N ALA A 91 -8.50 10.22 -1.29
CA ALA A 91 -7.66 11.38 -1.61
C ALA A 91 -8.12 12.66 -0.90
N PRO A 92 -7.27 13.70 -0.84
CA PRO A 92 -7.71 15.04 -0.43
C PRO A 92 -8.86 15.54 -1.30
N VAL A 93 -9.81 16.25 -0.69
CA VAL A 93 -11.07 16.68 -1.33
C VAL A 93 -10.85 17.47 -2.64
N ALA A 94 -9.80 18.29 -2.71
CA ALA A 94 -9.48 19.10 -3.88
C ALA A 94 -9.18 18.25 -5.13
N LEU A 95 -8.81 16.98 -5.01
CA LEU A 95 -8.64 16.09 -6.17
C LEU A 95 -9.96 15.89 -6.93
N GLN A 96 -11.09 15.85 -6.21
CA GLN A 96 -12.41 15.72 -6.83
C GLN A 96 -12.71 16.93 -7.72
N GLU A 97 -12.37 18.14 -7.27
CA GLU A 97 -12.52 19.37 -8.04
C GLU A 97 -11.62 19.38 -9.27
N ILE A 98 -10.36 18.96 -9.12
CA ILE A 98 -9.39 18.88 -10.22
C ILE A 98 -9.90 17.93 -11.31
N LEU A 99 -10.31 16.72 -10.94
CA LEU A 99 -10.81 15.72 -11.89
C LEU A 99 -12.12 16.18 -12.54
N ALA A 100 -13.03 16.80 -11.78
CA ALA A 100 -14.26 17.36 -12.34
C ALA A 100 -13.97 18.44 -13.40
N LEU A 101 -13.00 19.32 -13.14
CA LEU A 101 -12.58 20.35 -14.11
C LEU A 101 -11.98 19.72 -15.37
N GLN A 102 -11.10 18.74 -15.22
CA GLN A 102 -10.48 18.02 -16.34
C GLN A 102 -11.54 17.32 -17.20
N PHE A 103 -12.45 16.54 -16.59
CA PHE A 103 -13.53 15.87 -17.31
C PHE A 103 -14.49 16.83 -17.99
N LYS A 104 -14.82 17.96 -17.36
CA LYS A 104 -15.68 19.00 -17.94
C LYS A 104 -15.09 19.55 -19.23
N HIS A 105 -13.80 19.93 -19.21
CA HIS A 105 -13.18 20.57 -20.37
C HIS A 105 -12.68 19.59 -21.42
N SER A 106 -12.52 18.30 -21.10
CA SER A 106 -12.28 17.23 -22.06
C SER A 106 -13.57 16.59 -22.60
N GLU A 107 -14.75 17.14 -22.25
CA GLU A 107 -16.07 16.60 -22.59
C GLU A 107 -16.21 15.09 -22.30
N THR A 108 -15.53 14.63 -21.24
CA THR A 108 -15.43 13.22 -20.91
C THR A 108 -16.47 12.85 -19.85
N VAL A 109 -17.43 12.02 -20.24
CA VAL A 109 -18.40 11.42 -19.32
C VAL A 109 -17.94 10.00 -18.97
N ILE A 110 -17.36 9.83 -17.78
CA ILE A 110 -16.93 8.50 -17.31
C ILE A 110 -18.14 7.57 -17.20
N ARG A 111 -18.00 6.33 -17.69
CA ARG A 111 -19.10 5.36 -17.83
C ARG A 111 -19.24 4.40 -16.64
N TYR A 112 -18.39 4.57 -15.64
CA TYR A 112 -18.38 3.80 -14.41
C TYR A 112 -18.38 4.75 -13.21
N PRO A 113 -18.93 4.36 -12.06
CA PRO A 113 -18.93 5.23 -10.89
C PRO A 113 -17.52 5.46 -10.36
N ILE A 114 -17.20 6.73 -10.03
CA ILE A 114 -16.03 7.09 -9.24
C ILE A 114 -16.53 7.46 -7.85
N GLU A 115 -16.20 6.64 -6.85
CA GLU A 115 -16.55 6.84 -5.45
C GLU A 115 -15.39 7.54 -4.74
N PHE A 116 -15.58 8.77 -4.29
CA PHE A 116 -14.57 9.48 -3.50
C PHE A 116 -14.74 9.21 -2.01
N VAL A 117 -13.62 8.93 -1.34
CA VAL A 117 -13.50 8.95 0.11
C VAL A 117 -12.46 9.99 0.45
N VAL A 118 -12.88 11.06 1.13
CA VAL A 118 -11.99 12.16 1.48
C VAL A 118 -11.00 11.68 2.55
N THR A 119 -9.72 11.98 2.35
CA THR A 119 -8.67 11.79 3.34
C THR A 119 -8.27 13.14 3.92
N GLU A 120 -8.20 13.22 5.24
CA GLU A 120 -7.74 14.40 5.97
C GLU A 120 -6.43 14.09 6.69
N ALA A 121 -5.51 15.06 6.71
CA ALA A 121 -4.22 14.96 7.39
C ALA A 121 -4.29 15.58 8.80
N SER A 122 -5.36 15.30 9.54
CA SER A 122 -5.62 15.83 10.88
C SER A 122 -5.36 14.76 11.95
N GLU A 123 -5.89 13.56 11.76
CA GLU A 123 -5.69 12.41 12.64
C GLU A 123 -5.65 11.08 11.86
N PRO A 124 -5.01 10.03 12.41
CA PRO A 124 -5.09 8.69 11.83
C PRO A 124 -6.51 8.12 11.90
N VAL A 125 -7.06 7.68 10.76
CA VAL A 125 -8.42 7.14 10.67
C VAL A 125 -8.44 5.88 9.82
N LYS A 126 -9.25 4.89 10.22
CA LYS A 126 -9.59 3.75 9.36
C LYS A 126 -10.51 4.19 8.23
N ILE A 127 -9.99 4.25 7.01
CA ILE A 127 -10.70 4.72 5.81
C ILE A 127 -11.32 3.58 5.00
N PHE A 128 -10.85 2.35 5.18
CA PHE A 128 -11.34 1.22 4.40
C PHE A 128 -11.21 -0.11 5.13
N GLU A 129 -12.16 -1.00 4.87
CA GLU A 129 -12.15 -2.36 5.39
C GLU A 129 -12.93 -3.28 4.44
N ASN A 130 -12.36 -4.43 4.11
CA ASN A 130 -13.05 -5.52 3.41
C ASN A 130 -12.73 -6.88 4.06
N ALA A 131 -12.99 -8.00 3.38
CA ALA A 131 -12.74 -9.33 3.92
C ALA A 131 -11.23 -9.66 4.09
N ASP A 132 -10.35 -9.00 3.35
CA ASP A 132 -8.92 -9.34 3.24
C ASP A 132 -8.00 -8.29 3.90
N VAL A 133 -8.40 -7.01 3.96
CA VAL A 133 -7.54 -5.91 4.42
C VAL A 133 -8.31 -4.83 5.19
N ILE A 134 -7.60 -4.16 6.09
CA ILE A 134 -7.97 -2.89 6.75
C ILE A 134 -6.97 -1.82 6.30
N VAL A 135 -7.43 -0.62 5.99
CA VAL A 135 -6.56 0.51 5.62
C VAL A 135 -6.81 1.70 6.53
N GLU A 136 -5.72 2.22 7.10
CA GLU A 136 -5.70 3.37 8.00
C GLU A 136 -4.79 4.47 7.41
N THR A 137 -5.15 5.74 7.61
CA THR A 137 -4.28 6.86 7.25
C THR A 137 -3.14 7.03 8.24
N ILE A 138 -2.02 7.54 7.74
CA ILE A 138 -0.87 8.01 8.53
C ILE A 138 -0.78 9.51 8.28
N VAL A 139 -0.80 10.35 9.32
CA VAL A 139 -0.69 11.80 9.14
C VAL A 139 0.78 12.18 8.96
N LEU A 140 1.15 12.67 7.79
CA LEU A 140 2.53 12.99 7.43
C LEU A 140 2.81 14.49 7.49
N ASN A 141 4.08 14.85 7.68
CA ASN A 141 4.51 16.25 7.80
C ASN A 141 5.16 16.72 6.49
N HIS A 142 4.34 17.27 5.60
CA HIS A 142 4.76 17.78 4.30
C HIS A 142 4.27 19.22 4.05
N ARG A 143 4.68 19.82 2.92
CA ARG A 143 4.34 21.23 2.56
C ARG A 143 2.84 21.47 2.35
N ILE A 144 2.13 20.43 1.95
CA ILE A 144 0.66 20.42 1.79
C ILE A 144 0.10 19.23 2.59
N PRO A 145 -1.21 19.18 2.88
CA PRO A 145 -1.82 18.03 3.54
C PRO A 145 -1.40 16.72 2.87
N CYS A 146 -0.78 15.84 3.64
CA CYS A 146 -0.19 14.60 3.15
C CYS A 146 -0.55 13.44 4.07
N THR A 147 -0.95 12.34 3.46
CA THR A 147 -1.31 11.10 4.16
C THR A 147 -0.49 9.93 3.63
N GLY A 148 0.05 9.13 4.54
CA GLY A 148 0.48 7.78 4.25
C GLY A 148 -0.67 6.79 4.46
N PHE A 149 -0.43 5.52 4.14
CA PHE A 149 -1.43 4.46 4.26
C PHE A 149 -0.83 3.21 4.90
N LYS A 150 -1.50 2.69 5.94
CA LYS A 150 -1.16 1.39 6.52
C LYS A 150 -2.20 0.35 6.09
N PHE A 151 -1.75 -0.67 5.38
CA PHE A 151 -2.54 -1.82 4.96
C PHE A 151 -2.27 -2.98 5.89
N THR A 152 -3.28 -3.39 6.65
CA THR A 152 -3.22 -4.55 7.55
C THR A 152 -4.04 -5.69 6.97
N GLN A 153 -3.37 -6.79 6.61
CA GLN A 153 -4.05 -8.02 6.21
C GLN A 153 -4.95 -8.50 7.35
N LYS A 154 -6.14 -9.02 7.04
CA LYS A 154 -7.00 -9.64 8.04
C LYS A 154 -6.58 -11.07 8.35
N LYS A 155 -6.72 -11.47 9.62
CA LYS A 155 -6.54 -12.86 10.03
C LYS A 155 -7.55 -13.73 9.29
N ARG A 156 -7.05 -14.72 8.57
CA ARG A 156 -7.92 -15.66 7.87
C ARG A 156 -8.47 -16.70 8.83
N LEU A 157 -9.59 -17.29 8.45
CA LEU A 157 -10.09 -18.50 9.08
C LEU A 157 -9.04 -19.61 9.04
N ARG A 158 -9.14 -20.54 9.99
CA ARG A 158 -8.23 -21.66 10.13
C ARG A 158 -8.31 -22.57 8.89
N LYS A 159 -7.28 -23.36 8.63
CA LYS A 159 -7.27 -24.36 7.55
C LYS A 159 -7.77 -25.69 8.11
N LEU A 160 -8.78 -26.29 7.49
CA LEU A 160 -9.28 -27.60 7.91
C LEU A 160 -8.28 -28.69 7.52
N MET A 161 -8.04 -29.63 8.43
CA MET A 161 -7.34 -30.89 8.16
C MET A 161 -8.36 -31.88 7.59
N VAL A 162 -8.74 -31.70 6.32
CA VAL A 162 -9.87 -32.41 5.69
C VAL A 162 -9.70 -33.93 5.77
N GLU A 163 -8.49 -34.44 5.49
CA GLU A 163 -8.18 -35.87 5.55
C GLU A 163 -8.44 -36.47 6.94
N LYS A 164 -8.12 -35.73 8.01
CA LYS A 164 -8.36 -36.16 9.40
C LYS A 164 -9.86 -36.13 9.74
N LEU A 165 -10.54 -35.07 9.33
CA LEU A 165 -12.00 -34.93 9.52
C LEU A 165 -12.77 -36.07 8.84
N GLU A 166 -12.35 -36.45 7.63
CA GLU A 166 -12.94 -37.57 6.88
C GLU A 166 -12.63 -38.92 7.54
N ALA A 167 -11.38 -39.16 7.95
CA ALA A 167 -10.98 -40.40 8.61
C ALA A 167 -11.74 -40.66 9.92
N GLU A 168 -12.06 -39.61 10.66
CA GLU A 168 -12.80 -39.67 11.92
C GLU A 168 -14.33 -39.52 11.75
N ASN A 169 -14.82 -39.50 10.50
CA ASN A 169 -16.24 -39.36 10.14
C ASN A 169 -16.92 -38.13 10.76
N ILE A 170 -16.19 -37.01 10.86
CA ILE A 170 -16.75 -35.76 11.35
C ILE A 170 -17.73 -35.19 10.30
N PRO A 171 -18.99 -34.93 10.66
CA PRO A 171 -19.98 -34.37 9.75
C PRO A 171 -19.53 -33.06 9.08
N ILE A 172 -19.77 -32.95 7.77
CA ILE A 172 -19.37 -31.78 6.96
C ILE A 172 -20.04 -30.48 7.46
N GLU A 173 -21.24 -30.58 8.05
CA GLU A 173 -21.96 -29.45 8.65
C GLU A 173 -21.18 -28.74 9.77
N TYR A 174 -20.23 -29.43 10.40
CA TYR A 174 -19.37 -28.88 11.46
C TYR A 174 -18.16 -28.14 10.93
N TYR A 175 -17.77 -28.35 9.67
CA TYR A 175 -16.54 -27.80 9.10
C TYR A 175 -16.50 -26.27 9.16
N PRO A 176 -17.56 -25.51 8.83
CA PRO A 176 -17.54 -24.06 8.92
C PRO A 176 -17.30 -23.53 10.34
N LEU A 177 -17.81 -24.23 11.36
CA LEU A 177 -17.67 -23.85 12.77
C LEU A 177 -16.24 -24.12 13.26
N LEU A 178 -15.71 -25.31 13.00
CA LEU A 178 -14.32 -25.66 13.32
C LEU A 178 -13.35 -24.71 12.62
N LYS A 179 -13.62 -24.36 11.35
CA LYS A 179 -12.82 -23.39 10.58
C LYS A 179 -12.84 -21.98 11.19
N ARG A 180 -13.94 -21.59 11.86
CA ARG A 180 -14.08 -20.34 12.62
C ARG A 180 -13.43 -20.41 14.01
N GLY A 181 -12.87 -21.55 14.40
CA GLY A 181 -12.24 -21.75 15.70
C GLY A 181 -13.23 -22.08 16.81
N VAL A 182 -14.43 -22.55 16.48
CA VAL A 182 -15.47 -22.91 17.45
C VAL A 182 -15.30 -24.38 17.84
N ASP A 183 -15.20 -24.65 19.15
CA ASP A 183 -15.28 -26.00 19.70
C ASP A 183 -16.75 -26.43 19.74
N LEU A 184 -17.03 -27.71 19.47
CA LEU A 184 -18.39 -28.23 19.31
C LEU A 184 -18.74 -29.23 20.41
N ASP A 185 -19.78 -28.91 21.17
CA ASP A 185 -20.43 -29.83 22.10
C ASP A 185 -21.49 -30.65 21.37
N LEU A 186 -21.28 -31.96 21.27
CA LEU A 186 -22.21 -32.86 20.59
C LEU A 186 -23.30 -33.37 21.56
N PRO A 187 -24.51 -33.72 21.05
CA PRO A 187 -25.60 -34.24 21.88
C PRO A 187 -25.27 -35.53 22.65
N ASN A 188 -24.28 -36.30 22.19
CA ASN A 188 -23.78 -37.51 22.84
C ASN A 188 -22.78 -37.22 23.99
N GLY A 189 -22.52 -35.95 24.30
CA GLY A 189 -21.57 -35.51 25.34
C GLY A 189 -20.11 -35.45 24.87
N GLN A 190 -19.81 -35.77 23.61
CA GLN A 190 -18.48 -35.62 23.04
C GLN A 190 -18.18 -34.16 22.69
N VAL A 191 -16.95 -33.72 22.92
CA VAL A 191 -16.48 -32.39 22.51
C VAL A 191 -15.48 -32.54 21.36
N ILE A 192 -15.72 -31.81 20.27
CA ILE A 192 -14.78 -31.70 19.15
C ILE A 192 -14.05 -30.36 19.26
N LEU A 193 -12.76 -30.39 19.58
CA LEU A 193 -11.95 -29.18 19.67
C LEU A 193 -11.47 -28.77 18.29
N ASN A 194 -11.68 -27.50 17.93
CA ASN A 194 -11.29 -26.97 16.61
C ASN A 194 -9.81 -27.17 16.33
N LYS A 195 -8.95 -26.98 17.34
CA LYS A 195 -7.49 -27.08 17.23
C LYS A 195 -7.01 -28.47 16.83
N ASP A 196 -7.80 -29.51 17.09
CA ASP A 196 -7.42 -30.89 16.78
C ASP A 196 -7.63 -31.21 15.30
N TYR A 197 -8.45 -30.40 14.59
CA TYR A 197 -8.83 -30.61 13.19
C TYR A 197 -8.50 -29.40 12.30
N THR A 198 -7.80 -28.40 12.83
CA THR A 198 -7.47 -27.20 12.07
C THR A 198 -6.07 -26.68 12.36
N ILE A 199 -5.43 -26.19 11.32
CA ILE A 199 -4.16 -25.47 11.40
C ILE A 199 -4.47 -23.98 11.44
N ASP A 200 -3.81 -23.24 12.34
CA ASP A 200 -3.98 -21.79 12.37
C ASP A 200 -3.54 -21.16 11.04
N SER A 201 -4.18 -20.07 10.65
CA SER A 201 -3.76 -19.34 9.45
C SER A 201 -2.46 -18.58 9.69
N ASP A 202 -1.79 -18.17 8.62
CA ASP A 202 -0.58 -17.36 8.72
C ASP A 202 -0.86 -16.06 9.49
N LYS A 203 0.16 -15.50 10.15
CA LYS A 203 0.01 -14.22 10.85
C LYS A 203 -0.35 -13.14 9.83
N PRO A 204 -1.29 -12.23 10.14
CA PRO A 204 -1.60 -11.14 9.24
C PRO A 204 -0.42 -10.18 9.18
N ARG A 205 -0.12 -9.75 7.96
CA ARG A 205 1.00 -8.85 7.67
C ARG A 205 0.54 -7.40 7.51
N LYS A 206 1.45 -6.46 7.73
CA LYS A 206 1.23 -5.02 7.66
C LYS A 206 2.20 -4.37 6.69
N TYR A 207 1.66 -3.58 5.76
CA TYR A 207 2.42 -2.72 4.87
C TYR A 207 2.17 -1.26 5.23
N GLY A 208 3.21 -0.53 5.63
CA GLY A 208 3.15 0.91 5.86
C GLY A 208 3.71 1.66 4.64
N TYR A 209 2.97 2.62 4.11
CA TYR A 209 3.42 3.52 3.05
C TYR A 209 3.53 4.94 3.60
N CYS A 210 4.75 5.39 3.88
CA CYS A 210 5.07 6.78 4.17
C CYS A 210 5.52 7.47 2.88
N SER A 211 4.66 8.35 2.37
CA SER A 211 4.97 9.27 1.29
C SER A 211 5.83 10.42 1.81
N ASP A 212 5.92 11.49 1.03
CA ASP A 212 6.67 12.72 1.30
C ASP A 212 6.41 13.22 2.72
N THR A 213 7.48 13.31 3.53
CA THR A 213 7.39 13.72 4.93
C THR A 213 8.75 14.12 5.49
N LEU A 214 8.76 15.02 6.47
CA LEU A 214 9.86 15.20 7.41
C LEU A 214 10.00 13.99 8.35
N PHE A 215 11.20 13.84 8.92
CA PHE A 215 11.39 13.03 10.12
C PHE A 215 10.59 13.66 11.26
N ASP A 216 9.60 12.93 11.75
CA ASP A 216 8.64 13.45 12.73
C ASP A 216 8.04 12.31 13.55
N GLU A 217 8.26 12.32 14.85
CA GLU A 217 7.82 11.24 15.74
C GLU A 217 6.29 11.12 15.83
N ARG A 218 5.54 12.15 15.43
CA ARG A 218 4.07 12.18 15.53
C ARG A 218 3.37 11.04 14.77
N TYR A 219 3.99 10.50 13.72
CA TYR A 219 3.42 9.37 12.96
C TYR A 219 3.98 8.00 13.34
N PHE A 220 4.97 7.92 14.26
CA PHE A 220 5.68 6.66 14.55
C PHE A 220 4.73 5.59 15.09
N GLU A 221 3.79 5.96 15.94
CA GLU A 221 2.79 5.01 16.45
C GLU A 221 1.91 4.44 15.33
N SER A 222 1.61 5.23 14.29
CA SER A 222 0.80 4.76 13.17
C SER A 222 1.50 3.69 12.33
N ILE A 223 2.84 3.68 12.30
CA ILE A 223 3.67 2.75 11.51
C ILE A 223 4.39 1.70 12.34
N LYS A 224 4.03 1.59 13.62
CA LYS A 224 4.63 0.64 14.55
C LYS A 224 4.42 -0.81 14.12
N ASP A 225 5.49 -1.60 14.23
CA ASP A 225 5.54 -3.04 13.94
C ASP A 225 5.00 -3.40 12.54
N CYS A 226 5.34 -2.58 11.53
CA CYS A 226 5.07 -2.90 10.13
C CYS A 226 5.99 -4.02 9.64
N ASP A 227 5.45 -5.06 8.99
CA ASP A 227 6.28 -6.11 8.40
C ASP A 227 7.13 -5.56 7.24
N THR A 228 6.58 -4.64 6.47
CA THR A 228 7.35 -3.80 5.55
C THR A 228 6.91 -2.35 5.68
N LEU A 229 7.86 -1.47 5.91
CA LEU A 229 7.69 -0.03 5.85
C LEU A 229 8.30 0.47 4.54
N TYR A 230 7.50 1.05 3.66
CA TYR A 230 8.00 1.93 2.61
C TYR A 230 8.13 3.33 3.16
N HIS A 231 9.30 3.95 2.97
CA HIS A 231 9.54 5.33 3.37
C HIS A 231 10.26 6.09 2.26
N GLU A 232 9.88 7.33 2.03
CA GLU A 232 10.65 8.22 1.18
C GLU A 232 12.07 8.41 1.74
N ALA A 233 13.05 8.41 0.83
CA ALA A 233 14.45 8.67 1.13
C ALA A 233 14.99 9.60 0.04
N THR A 234 14.37 10.78 -0.04
CA THR A 234 14.60 11.71 -1.17
C THR A 234 16.07 12.10 -1.30
N PHE A 235 16.78 12.19 -0.17
CA PHE A 235 18.16 12.65 -0.10
C PHE A 235 19.09 11.75 0.74
N LEU A 236 20.39 11.82 0.46
CA LEU A 236 21.43 11.39 1.41
C LEU A 236 21.48 12.33 2.62
N HIS A 237 22.02 11.85 3.74
CA HIS A 237 22.04 12.62 4.98
C HIS A 237 22.92 13.86 4.91
N GLU A 238 23.95 13.87 4.06
CA GLU A 238 24.74 15.09 3.76
C GLU A 238 23.88 16.28 3.28
N MET A 239 22.68 16.00 2.77
CA MET A 239 21.71 16.97 2.27
C MET A 239 20.56 17.24 3.24
N ILE A 240 20.73 16.96 4.53
CA ILE A 240 19.68 17.11 5.56
C ILE A 240 19.03 18.51 5.57
N GLU A 241 19.81 19.58 5.37
CA GLU A 241 19.26 20.94 5.30
C GLU A 241 18.29 21.09 4.13
N ARG A 242 18.64 20.53 2.97
CA ARG A 242 17.75 20.55 1.80
C ARG A 242 16.51 19.72 2.05
N ALA A 243 16.66 18.51 2.60
CA ALA A 243 15.55 17.64 2.95
C ALA A 243 14.55 18.38 3.85
N ASN A 244 15.03 19.03 4.91
CA ASN A 244 14.21 19.82 5.82
C ASN A 244 13.50 20.99 5.11
N GLN A 245 14.22 21.76 4.29
CA GLN A 245 13.63 22.89 3.54
C GLN A 245 12.51 22.46 2.58
N THR A 246 12.62 21.26 2.01
CA THR A 246 11.62 20.72 1.07
C THR A 246 10.59 19.80 1.73
N HIS A 247 10.66 19.63 3.06
CA HIS A 247 9.84 18.74 3.87
C HIS A 247 9.95 17.27 3.48
N HIS A 248 11.18 16.78 3.35
CA HIS A 248 11.53 15.41 2.99
C HIS A 248 12.43 14.75 4.04
N THR A 249 12.60 13.44 3.90
CA THR A 249 13.41 12.59 4.76
C THR A 249 14.68 12.13 4.04
N THR A 250 15.77 11.96 4.79
CA THR A 250 17.03 11.41 4.28
C THR A 250 17.06 9.87 4.40
N ALA A 251 17.92 9.19 3.65
CA ALA A 251 18.04 7.72 3.73
C ALA A 251 18.45 7.24 5.14
N LEU A 252 19.39 7.93 5.79
CA LEU A 252 19.72 7.68 7.20
C LEU A 252 18.50 7.82 8.12
N GLN A 253 17.72 8.88 7.95
CA GLN A 253 16.52 9.13 8.76
C GLN A 253 15.44 8.08 8.53
N ALA A 254 15.20 7.66 7.28
CA ALA A 254 14.26 6.58 6.96
C ALA A 254 14.63 5.28 7.68
N ALA A 255 15.92 4.95 7.74
CA ALA A 255 16.42 3.79 8.48
C ALA A 255 16.28 3.93 10.01
N GLN A 256 16.54 5.13 10.55
CA GLN A 256 16.28 5.41 11.98
C GLN A 256 14.80 5.24 12.33
N ILE A 257 13.89 5.74 11.49
CA ILE A 257 12.44 5.59 11.66
C ILE A 257 12.06 4.10 11.66
N ALA A 258 12.56 3.32 10.71
CA ALA A 258 12.29 1.88 10.66
C ALA A 258 12.77 1.14 11.92
N GLN A 259 13.95 1.49 12.43
CA GLN A 259 14.50 0.92 13.67
C GLN A 259 13.66 1.32 14.89
N LEU A 260 13.29 2.59 15.02
CA LEU A 260 12.53 3.12 16.15
C LEU A 260 11.09 2.57 16.20
N THR A 261 10.50 2.30 15.04
CA THR A 261 9.12 1.82 14.92
C THR A 261 9.01 0.29 14.94
N GLY A 262 10.14 -0.42 14.96
CA GLY A 262 10.16 -1.89 14.99
C GLY A 262 9.71 -2.53 13.68
N ALA A 263 9.92 -1.86 12.53
CA ALA A 263 9.63 -2.45 11.24
C ALA A 263 10.50 -3.70 11.00
N THR A 264 9.97 -4.72 10.33
CA THR A 264 10.75 -5.92 9.99
C THR A 264 11.64 -5.69 8.77
N LYS A 265 11.14 -4.95 7.77
CA LYS A 265 11.84 -4.60 6.52
C LYS A 265 11.59 -3.13 6.16
N LEU A 266 12.61 -2.45 5.65
CA LEU A 266 12.52 -1.10 5.10
C LEU A 266 12.67 -1.15 3.57
N LEU A 267 11.75 -0.51 2.87
CA LEU A 267 11.85 -0.26 1.43
C LEU A 267 11.98 1.24 1.21
N ILE A 268 13.13 1.71 0.73
CA ILE A 268 13.34 3.14 0.49
C ILE A 268 13.03 3.51 -0.97
N GLY A 269 12.42 4.67 -1.19
CA GLY A 269 12.04 5.15 -2.52
C GLY A 269 11.96 6.68 -2.62
N HIS A 270 11.24 7.17 -3.63
CA HIS A 270 11.05 8.61 -3.89
C HIS A 270 12.37 9.37 -4.06
N PHE A 271 13.28 8.84 -4.88
CA PHE A 271 14.65 9.33 -4.96
C PHE A 271 14.76 10.63 -5.74
N SER A 272 15.56 11.58 -5.23
CA SER A 272 15.88 12.81 -5.96
C SER A 272 16.51 12.52 -7.32
N SER A 273 16.06 13.27 -8.34
CA SER A 273 16.55 13.15 -9.71
C SER A 273 18.06 13.39 -9.86
N ARG A 274 18.70 14.00 -8.86
CA ARG A 274 20.16 14.18 -8.78
C ARG A 274 20.94 12.87 -8.71
N TYR A 275 20.36 11.82 -8.13
CA TYR A 275 21.07 10.56 -7.91
C TYR A 275 20.97 9.69 -9.16
N LYS A 276 22.08 9.56 -9.90
CA LYS A 276 22.17 8.62 -11.02
C LYS A 276 22.30 7.18 -10.53
N ILE A 277 23.00 6.99 -9.42
CA ILE A 277 23.24 5.71 -8.76
C ILE A 277 22.58 5.78 -7.38
N LEU A 278 21.78 4.76 -7.06
CA LEU A 278 21.02 4.71 -5.80
C LEU A 278 21.77 3.97 -4.68
N GLN A 279 22.85 3.25 -5.02
CA GLN A 279 23.64 2.45 -4.09
C GLN A 279 24.10 3.24 -2.84
N PRO A 280 24.55 4.52 -2.94
CA PRO A 280 24.91 5.29 -1.74
C PRO A 280 23.74 5.48 -0.75
N LEU A 281 22.51 5.67 -1.25
CA LEU A 281 21.32 5.80 -0.38
C LEU A 281 21.03 4.49 0.35
N LEU A 282 21.20 3.35 -0.35
CA LEU A 282 21.04 2.03 0.24
C LEU A 282 22.09 1.77 1.32
N GLU A 283 23.36 2.06 1.05
CA GLU A 283 24.46 1.87 2.01
C GLU A 283 24.28 2.74 3.26
N GLU A 284 23.88 3.99 3.08
CA GLU A 284 23.58 4.90 4.19
C GLU A 284 22.43 4.37 5.06
N ALA A 285 21.32 3.93 4.46
CA ALA A 285 20.20 3.36 5.21
C ALA A 285 20.60 2.05 5.92
N LYS A 286 21.34 1.15 5.23
CA LYS A 286 21.79 -0.13 5.81
C LYS A 286 22.74 0.03 6.98
N SER A 287 23.48 1.14 7.07
CA SER A 287 24.33 1.43 8.23
C SER A 287 23.57 1.52 9.56
N VAL A 288 22.25 1.78 9.51
CA VAL A 288 21.35 1.85 10.68
C VAL A 288 20.37 0.68 10.70
N PHE A 289 19.85 0.27 9.54
CA PHE A 289 18.85 -0.78 9.42
C PHE A 289 19.20 -1.77 8.29
N GLU A 290 19.86 -2.88 8.64
CA GLU A 290 20.44 -3.80 7.65
C GLU A 290 19.41 -4.37 6.66
N ASN A 291 18.18 -4.65 7.12
CA ASN A 291 17.10 -5.19 6.28
C ASN A 291 16.40 -4.09 5.44
N THR A 292 17.21 -3.31 4.72
CA THR A 292 16.77 -2.28 3.79
C THR A 292 16.94 -2.71 2.35
N GLU A 293 15.95 -2.42 1.52
CA GLU A 293 15.97 -2.62 0.07
C GLU A 293 15.61 -1.32 -0.67
N LEU A 294 16.10 -1.16 -1.90
CA LEU A 294 15.69 -0.08 -2.81
C LEU A 294 14.36 -0.44 -3.46
N ALA A 295 13.46 0.54 -3.60
CA ALA A 295 12.24 0.43 -4.41
C ALA A 295 12.57 0.53 -5.91
N ILE A 296 12.78 -0.62 -6.56
CA ILE A 296 13.16 -0.69 -7.97
C ILE A 296 11.93 -0.97 -8.84
N GLU A 297 11.76 -0.19 -9.91
CA GLU A 297 10.63 -0.33 -10.83
C GLU A 297 10.53 -1.72 -11.44
N GLY A 298 9.31 -2.26 -11.47
CA GLY A 298 9.00 -3.58 -11.98
C GLY A 298 9.31 -4.73 -11.03
N ILE A 299 9.97 -4.46 -9.89
CA ILE A 299 10.22 -5.47 -8.87
C ILE A 299 9.02 -5.57 -7.93
N THR A 300 8.64 -6.82 -7.64
CA THR A 300 7.60 -7.17 -6.67
C THR A 300 8.25 -7.66 -5.38
N TYR A 301 7.87 -7.04 -4.27
CA TYR A 301 8.37 -7.35 -2.93
C TYR A 301 7.27 -8.02 -2.13
N SER A 302 7.55 -9.20 -1.57
CA SER A 302 6.66 -9.77 -0.56
C SER A 302 6.66 -8.86 0.67
N ILE A 303 5.47 -8.62 1.20
CA ILE A 303 5.29 -8.08 2.54
C ILE A 303 5.37 -9.23 3.54
#